data_AF-A0ABD5WC89-F1
#
_entry.id   AF-A0ABD5WC89-F1
#
_cell.length_a   1.000
_cell.length_b   1.000
_cell.length_c   1.000
_cell.angle_alpha   90.00
_cell.angle_beta   90.00
_cell.angle_gamma   90.00
#
_symmetry.space_group_name_H-M   'P 1'
#
loop_
_entity.id
_entity.type
_entity.pdbx_description
1 polymer ?
#
loop_
_entity_poly.entity_id
_entity_poly.type
_entity_poly.pdbx_seq_one_letter_code
_entity_poly.pdbx_strand_id
1 'polypeptide(L)'
;MSRRSQIGVVAALSLIVVTVGGLGYVIEGQYGATGVTILSVAVSAGLSAALVILYFRQSAILESQRDLLTAELNRGTREQHTETLRHRVRLWHGNPDRETGESPIDGPQLSLPTVGTCSFNSAPAGGDFIEFAGEEEEFHVIPRQLHGDRYLVDLLNNHARDLKLQMRYVHYLNTRFEEQRSSFIEEFDYGVDVEGDGFTLKPQEDLSRWIFDHLVKIERGIFDSFGEARKSMIGKISSTGNHPEEPIVWVRAKASHMAEVAIYGAHFREDELDNMSELGADARELAEESLPTVLNEVERDFPHDSVQAAAERLDEGVDAVDELEQILLEYDGKPVYRGDCEYLRDARIEAELDSE
;
A
#
# COMPACT_ATOMS: atom_id res chain seq x y z
N MET A 1 -5.32 48.36 -17.06
CA MET A 1 -5.05 49.76 -16.65
C MET A 1 -6.36 50.54 -16.73
N SER A 2 -6.92 51.00 -15.60
CA SER A 2 -8.20 51.73 -15.63
C SER A 2 -7.99 53.14 -16.19
N ARG A 3 -8.99 53.72 -16.88
CA ARG A 3 -8.92 55.10 -17.42
C ARG A 3 -8.46 56.14 -16.37
N ARG A 4 -8.72 55.90 -15.08
CA ARG A 4 -8.28 56.77 -13.97
C ARG A 4 -6.75 56.81 -13.82
N SER A 5 -6.06 55.69 -14.03
CA SER A 5 -4.59 55.63 -13.94
C SER A 5 -3.89 56.39 -15.07
N GLN A 6 -4.48 56.43 -16.28
CA GLN A 6 -3.93 57.19 -17.40
C GLN A 6 -4.08 58.70 -17.19
N ILE A 7 -5.22 59.13 -16.64
CA ILE A 7 -5.47 60.54 -16.31
C ILE A 7 -4.49 61.05 -15.25
N GLY A 8 -4.19 60.24 -14.21
CA GLY A 8 -3.23 60.62 -13.17
C GLY A 8 -1.79 60.81 -13.69
N VAL A 9 -1.33 59.92 -14.59
CA VAL A 9 0.02 60.02 -15.18
C VAL A 9 0.14 61.23 -16.10
N VAL A 10 -0.88 61.49 -16.93
CA VAL A 10 -0.91 62.68 -17.80
C VAL A 10 -0.95 63.96 -16.96
N ALA A 11 -1.74 64.00 -15.89
CA ALA A 11 -1.81 65.14 -14.98
C ALA A 11 -0.47 65.41 -14.27
N ALA A 12 0.23 64.36 -13.82
CA ALA A 12 1.54 64.49 -13.18
C ALA A 12 2.62 64.99 -14.16
N LEU A 13 2.67 64.47 -15.38
CA LEU A 13 3.58 64.95 -16.43
C LEU A 13 3.29 66.40 -16.81
N SER A 14 2.01 66.77 -16.91
CA SER A 14 1.58 68.15 -17.18
C SER A 14 2.05 69.09 -16.07
N LEU A 15 1.90 68.67 -14.81
CA LEU A 15 2.32 69.45 -13.65
C LEU A 15 3.84 69.69 -13.67
N ILE A 16 4.65 68.65 -13.95
CA ILE A 16 6.11 68.74 -14.04
C ILE A 16 6.52 69.73 -15.12
N VAL A 17 5.95 69.63 -16.33
CA VAL A 17 6.22 70.56 -17.43
C VAL A 17 5.85 72.00 -17.06
N VAL A 18 4.70 72.20 -16.38
CA VAL A 18 4.27 73.52 -15.93
C VAL A 18 5.20 74.07 -14.84
N THR A 19 5.61 73.27 -13.86
CA THR A 19 6.53 73.72 -12.81
C THR A 19 7.93 74.04 -13.34
N VAL A 20 8.48 73.21 -14.24
CA VAL A 20 9.80 73.44 -14.84
C VAL A 20 9.75 74.64 -15.80
N GLY A 21 8.67 74.77 -16.58
CA GLY A 21 8.44 75.95 -17.42
C GLY A 21 8.28 77.24 -16.60
N GLY A 22 7.56 77.18 -15.47
CA GLY A 22 7.37 78.31 -14.56
C GLY A 22 8.66 78.75 -13.87
N LEU A 23 9.46 77.80 -13.37
CA LEU A 23 10.79 78.07 -12.82
C LEU A 23 11.74 78.63 -13.88
N GLY A 24 11.67 78.08 -15.10
CA GLY A 24 12.39 78.58 -16.26
C GLY A 24 12.08 80.04 -16.55
N TYR A 25 10.80 80.41 -16.63
CA TYR A 25 10.36 81.79 -16.87
C TYR A 25 10.90 82.78 -15.81
N VAL A 26 10.91 82.38 -14.54
CA VAL A 26 11.46 83.19 -13.43
C VAL A 26 12.98 83.37 -13.57
N ILE A 27 13.69 82.32 -13.98
CA ILE A 27 15.15 82.35 -14.19
C ILE A 27 15.51 83.19 -15.44
N GLU A 28 14.70 83.13 -16.51
CA GLU A 28 14.86 83.96 -17.71
C GLU A 28 14.80 85.46 -17.36
N GLY A 29 13.80 85.83 -16.56
CA GLY A 29 13.60 87.21 -16.12
C GLY A 29 14.68 87.77 -15.18
N GLN A 30 15.43 86.91 -14.48
CA GLN A 30 16.48 87.33 -13.54
C GLN A 30 17.92 87.17 -14.06
N TYR A 31 18.20 86.22 -14.95
CA TYR A 31 19.56 85.83 -15.31
C TYR A 31 19.87 85.84 -16.82
N GLY A 32 18.93 86.22 -17.69
CA GLY A 32 19.20 86.47 -19.11
C GLY A 32 19.51 85.22 -19.95
N ALA A 33 19.01 84.05 -19.54
CA ALA A 33 19.03 82.85 -20.38
C ALA A 33 18.13 83.07 -21.61
N THR A 34 18.45 82.48 -22.76
CA THR A 34 17.58 82.55 -23.96
C THR A 34 16.46 81.52 -23.84
N GLY A 35 15.18 81.91 -23.98
CA GLY A 35 14.01 81.02 -23.82
C GLY A 35 14.06 79.68 -24.58
N VAL A 36 14.89 79.56 -25.61
CA VAL A 36 15.16 78.28 -26.33
C VAL A 36 15.86 77.25 -25.43
N THR A 37 16.79 77.67 -24.57
CA THR A 37 17.50 76.77 -23.64
C THR A 37 16.57 76.23 -22.56
N ILE A 38 15.65 77.06 -22.07
CA ILE A 38 14.69 76.69 -21.02
C ILE A 38 13.65 75.69 -21.54
N LEU A 39 13.15 75.90 -22.77
CA LEU A 39 12.27 74.95 -23.44
C LEU A 39 12.96 73.58 -23.61
N SER A 40 14.24 73.57 -23.98
CA SER A 40 15.00 72.33 -24.18
C SER A 40 15.17 71.55 -22.87
N VAL A 41 15.39 72.23 -21.74
CA VAL A 41 15.50 71.62 -20.41
C VAL A 41 14.16 71.06 -19.96
N ALA A 42 13.07 71.81 -20.17
CA ALA A 42 11.72 71.35 -19.80
C ALA A 42 11.28 70.13 -20.62
N VAL A 43 11.54 70.13 -21.93
CA VAL A 43 11.24 68.99 -22.82
C VAL A 43 12.09 67.77 -22.44
N SER A 44 13.37 67.97 -22.16
CA SER A 44 14.27 66.89 -21.71
C SER A 44 13.81 66.30 -20.36
N ALA A 45 13.48 67.14 -19.38
CA ALA A 45 12.98 66.70 -18.08
C ALA A 45 11.63 65.96 -18.19
N GLY A 46 10.72 66.44 -19.05
CA GLY A 46 9.45 65.78 -19.33
C GLY A 46 9.63 64.41 -19.99
N LEU A 47 10.55 64.29 -20.96
CA LEU A 47 10.91 63.02 -21.60
C LEU A 47 11.56 62.04 -20.62
N SER A 48 12.49 62.51 -19.78
CA SER A 48 13.12 61.68 -18.75
C SER A 48 12.12 61.18 -17.71
N ALA A 49 11.19 62.03 -17.25
CA ALA A 49 10.14 61.62 -16.33
C ALA A 49 9.17 60.61 -16.98
N ALA A 50 8.80 60.82 -18.25
CA ALA A 50 7.98 59.88 -19.00
C ALA A 50 8.68 58.52 -19.16
N LEU A 51 9.98 58.51 -19.45
CA LEU A 51 10.81 57.30 -19.52
C LEU A 51 10.86 56.57 -18.19
N VAL A 52 11.06 57.27 -17.08
CA VAL A 52 11.07 56.68 -15.73
C VAL A 52 9.70 56.06 -15.40
N ILE A 53 8.60 56.74 -15.71
CA ILE A 53 7.24 56.20 -15.49
C ILE A 53 6.99 54.97 -16.36
N LEU A 54 7.42 55.00 -17.63
CA LEU A 54 7.31 53.84 -18.53
C LEU A 54 8.15 52.67 -18.02
N TYR A 55 9.36 52.94 -17.53
CA TYR A 55 10.24 51.94 -16.93
C TYR A 55 9.60 51.28 -15.72
N PHE A 56 9.12 52.05 -14.73
CA PHE A 56 8.41 51.49 -13.56
C PHE A 56 7.18 50.68 -13.93
N ARG A 57 6.43 51.13 -14.94
CA ARG A 57 5.26 50.40 -15.43
C ARG A 57 5.66 49.09 -16.10
N GLN A 58 6.74 49.07 -16.85
CA GLN A 58 7.29 47.86 -17.44
C GLN A 58 7.76 46.90 -16.34
N SER A 59 8.45 47.39 -15.31
CA SER A 59 8.85 46.59 -14.14
C SER A 59 7.66 45.96 -13.43
N ALA A 60 6.60 46.73 -13.13
CA ALA A 60 5.41 46.22 -12.47
C ALA A 60 4.65 45.18 -13.30
N ILE A 61 4.63 45.33 -14.63
CA ILE A 61 4.03 44.33 -15.53
C ILE A 61 4.87 43.05 -15.51
N LEU A 62 6.20 43.16 -15.60
CA LEU A 62 7.10 42.01 -15.54
C LEU A 62 7.01 41.26 -14.22
N GLU A 63 6.91 41.98 -13.10
CA GLU A 63 6.70 41.40 -11.77
C GLU A 63 5.36 40.65 -11.70
N SER A 64 4.28 41.24 -12.21
CA SER A 64 2.98 40.56 -12.25
C SER A 64 2.95 39.33 -13.17
N GLN A 65 3.69 39.36 -14.28
CA GLN A 65 3.83 38.21 -15.18
C GLN A 65 4.67 37.11 -14.53
N ARG A 66 5.71 37.48 -13.80
CA ARG A 66 6.54 36.56 -13.02
C ARG A 66 5.70 35.88 -11.94
N ASP A 67 4.94 36.63 -11.15
CA ASP A 67 4.06 36.07 -10.11
C ASP A 67 3.03 35.08 -10.68
N LEU A 68 2.41 35.42 -11.83
CA LEU A 68 1.47 34.54 -12.51
C LEU A 68 2.13 33.27 -13.03
N LEU A 69 3.32 33.38 -13.64
CA LEU A 69 4.06 32.25 -14.18
C LEU A 69 4.55 31.33 -13.06
N THR A 70 5.02 31.89 -11.94
CA THR A 70 5.35 31.12 -10.73
C THR A 70 4.11 30.46 -10.13
N ALA A 71 2.94 31.11 -10.14
CA ALA A 71 1.70 30.50 -9.67
C ALA A 71 1.22 29.35 -10.57
N GLU A 72 1.34 29.49 -11.90
CA GLU A 72 1.01 28.43 -12.87
C GLU A 72 1.99 27.25 -12.79
N LEU A 73 3.30 27.51 -12.70
CA LEU A 73 4.31 26.46 -12.50
C LEU A 73 4.04 25.68 -11.21
N ASN A 74 3.84 26.38 -10.09
CA ASN A 74 3.50 25.74 -8.82
C ASN A 74 2.23 24.91 -8.89
N ARG A 75 1.25 25.33 -9.69
CA ARG A 75 0.03 24.55 -9.93
C ARG A 75 0.33 23.30 -10.75
N GLY A 76 1.07 23.42 -11.85
CA GLY A 76 1.46 22.29 -12.70
C GLY A 76 2.28 21.23 -11.95
N THR A 77 3.26 21.65 -11.13
CA THR A 77 4.05 20.72 -10.31
C THR A 77 3.20 20.01 -9.27
N ARG A 78 2.24 20.70 -8.63
CA ARG A 78 1.31 20.08 -7.68
C ARG A 78 0.37 19.09 -8.34
N GLU A 79 -0.11 19.39 -9.54
CA GLU A 79 -0.95 18.51 -10.33
C GLU A 79 -0.17 17.25 -10.75
N GLN A 80 1.07 17.40 -11.23
CA GLN A 80 1.95 16.28 -11.59
C GLN A 80 2.32 15.41 -10.39
N HIS A 81 2.65 16.04 -9.24
CA HIS A 81 2.93 15.32 -7.99
C HIS A 81 1.70 14.54 -7.54
N THR A 82 0.52 15.18 -7.56
CA THR A 82 -0.74 14.52 -7.23
C THR A 82 -1.02 13.34 -8.16
N GLU A 83 -0.84 13.48 -9.47
CA GLU A 83 -1.06 12.37 -10.41
C GLU A 83 -0.06 11.23 -10.18
N THR A 84 1.18 11.54 -9.83
CA THR A 84 2.19 10.52 -9.49
C THR A 84 1.78 9.73 -8.24
N LEU A 85 1.37 10.43 -7.17
CA LEU A 85 0.87 9.79 -5.95
C LEU A 85 -0.41 8.99 -6.21
N ARG A 86 -1.32 9.52 -7.04
CA ARG A 86 -2.57 8.84 -7.43
C ARG A 86 -2.28 7.58 -8.20
N HIS A 87 -1.32 7.61 -9.12
CA HIS A 87 -0.88 6.44 -9.84
C HIS A 87 -0.33 5.35 -8.89
N ARG A 88 0.35 5.71 -7.80
CA ARG A 88 0.78 4.74 -6.75
C ARG A 88 -0.39 4.17 -5.97
N VAL A 89 -1.39 4.99 -5.63
CA VAL A 89 -2.65 4.51 -5.03
C VAL A 89 -3.33 3.50 -5.94
N ARG A 90 -3.42 3.77 -7.25
CA ARG A 90 -3.96 2.82 -8.24
C ARG A 90 -3.15 1.53 -8.36
N LEU A 91 -1.83 1.61 -8.29
CA LEU A 91 -0.97 0.41 -8.32
C LEU A 91 -1.11 -0.45 -7.05
N TRP A 92 -1.41 0.17 -5.90
CA TRP A 92 -1.68 -0.56 -4.66
C TRP A 92 -3.09 -1.13 -4.65
N HIS A 93 -4.09 -0.35 -5.05
CA HIS A 93 -5.46 -0.79 -5.14
C HIS A 93 -5.64 -1.91 -6.19
N GLY A 94 -4.92 -1.81 -7.31
CA GLY A 94 -5.17 -2.61 -8.52
C GLY A 94 -6.17 -1.93 -9.45
N ASN A 95 -6.58 -2.63 -10.50
CA ASN A 95 -7.53 -2.10 -11.49
C ASN A 95 -8.82 -2.94 -11.50
N PRO A 96 -9.85 -2.58 -10.71
CA PRO A 96 -11.12 -3.28 -10.72
C PRO A 96 -11.97 -3.00 -11.98
N ASP A 97 -11.69 -1.87 -12.67
CA ASP A 97 -12.44 -1.40 -13.86
C ASP A 97 -11.90 -1.99 -15.18
N ARG A 98 -10.81 -2.76 -15.14
CA ARG A 98 -10.35 -3.51 -16.31
C ARG A 98 -11.37 -4.62 -16.57
N GLU A 99 -12.22 -4.42 -17.57
CA GLU A 99 -12.98 -5.52 -18.19
C GLU A 99 -11.99 -6.66 -18.43
N THR A 100 -12.31 -7.84 -17.90
CA THR A 100 -11.57 -9.08 -18.07
C THR A 100 -10.95 -9.14 -19.45
N GLY A 101 -9.64 -8.97 -19.54
CA GLY A 101 -8.93 -9.10 -20.82
C GLY A 101 -9.17 -10.49 -21.39
N GLU A 102 -8.99 -10.65 -22.71
CA GLU A 102 -9.24 -11.92 -23.42
C GLU A 102 -8.36 -13.10 -22.94
N SER A 103 -7.46 -12.88 -21.96
CA SER A 103 -6.61 -13.91 -21.34
C SER A 103 -7.08 -14.26 -19.91
N PRO A 104 -7.08 -15.54 -19.49
CA PRO A 104 -7.46 -15.99 -18.14
C PRO A 104 -6.63 -15.42 -16.97
N ILE A 105 -5.62 -14.60 -17.27
CA ILE A 105 -4.69 -13.96 -16.33
C ILE A 105 -5.07 -12.48 -16.09
N ASP A 106 -5.89 -11.88 -16.97
CA ASP A 106 -6.31 -10.48 -16.93
C ASP A 106 -7.69 -10.31 -16.26
N GLY A 107 -7.92 -10.95 -15.12
CA GLY A 107 -9.06 -10.62 -14.27
C GLY A 107 -8.87 -9.24 -13.58
N PRO A 108 -9.94 -8.62 -13.04
CA PRO A 108 -9.80 -7.47 -12.14
C PRO A 108 -9.07 -7.94 -10.87
N GLN A 109 -7.73 -7.90 -10.89
CA GLN A 109 -6.92 -8.28 -9.74
C GLN A 109 -6.74 -7.05 -8.87
N LEU A 110 -7.53 -7.00 -7.79
CA LEU A 110 -7.19 -6.18 -6.63
C LEU A 110 -5.77 -6.55 -6.20
N SER A 111 -4.94 -5.55 -5.95
CA SER A 111 -3.57 -5.73 -5.48
C SER A 111 -3.48 -5.61 -3.95
N LEU A 112 -4.53 -6.10 -3.28
CA LEU A 112 -4.70 -6.04 -1.83
C LEU A 112 -4.44 -7.43 -1.21
N PRO A 113 -4.02 -7.49 0.06
CA PRO A 113 -4.00 -8.76 0.78
C PRO A 113 -5.43 -9.30 0.90
N THR A 114 -5.57 -10.60 1.03
CA THR A 114 -6.87 -11.24 1.25
C THR A 114 -6.87 -12.03 2.53
N VAL A 115 -8.03 -12.09 3.19
CA VAL A 115 -8.22 -12.94 4.36
C VAL A 115 -8.97 -14.18 3.92
N GLY A 116 -8.29 -15.31 3.94
CA GLY A 116 -8.87 -16.63 3.67
C GLY A 116 -9.70 -17.14 4.83
N THR A 117 -10.10 -18.40 4.75
CA THR A 117 -10.91 -19.04 5.82
C THR A 117 -10.12 -19.27 7.11
N CYS A 118 -8.82 -19.54 7.01
CA CYS A 118 -7.93 -19.84 8.13
C CYS A 118 -6.53 -19.22 7.97
N SER A 119 -6.36 -18.20 7.14
CA SER A 119 -5.06 -17.56 6.92
C SER A 119 -5.21 -16.17 6.34
N PHE A 120 -4.19 -15.34 6.52
CA PHE A 120 -3.97 -14.15 5.68
C PHE A 120 -3.14 -14.55 4.46
N ASN A 121 -3.46 -13.97 3.31
CA ASN A 121 -2.66 -14.09 2.10
C ASN A 121 -2.13 -12.71 1.74
N SER A 122 -0.84 -12.64 1.43
CA SER A 122 -0.17 -11.40 1.02
C SER A 122 -0.85 -10.76 -0.19
N ALA A 123 -0.67 -9.44 -0.32
CA ALA A 123 -0.99 -8.71 -1.53
C ALA A 123 -0.23 -9.35 -2.71
N PRO A 124 -0.92 -9.65 -3.83
CA PRO A 124 -0.29 -10.33 -4.96
C PRO A 124 0.87 -9.49 -5.51
N ALA A 125 1.96 -10.17 -5.87
CA ALA A 125 3.07 -9.56 -6.58
C ALA A 125 2.62 -9.26 -8.01
N GLY A 126 2.04 -8.08 -8.27
CA GLY A 126 1.66 -7.69 -9.63
C GLY A 126 2.83 -7.82 -10.63
N GLY A 127 2.55 -8.30 -11.85
CA GLY A 127 3.52 -8.46 -12.95
C GLY A 127 4.15 -9.87 -13.08
N ASP A 128 5.13 -10.01 -13.99
CA ASP A 128 5.90 -11.26 -14.26
C ASP A 128 6.87 -11.62 -13.11
N PHE A 129 6.42 -11.54 -11.85
CA PHE A 129 7.22 -12.04 -10.74
C PHE A 129 7.03 -13.55 -10.64
N ILE A 130 8.08 -14.31 -10.94
CA ILE A 130 8.08 -15.76 -10.77
C ILE A 130 8.29 -16.02 -9.27
N GLU A 131 7.22 -16.37 -8.57
CA GLU A 131 7.31 -16.94 -7.22
C GLU A 131 8.07 -18.27 -7.31
N PHE A 132 9.22 -18.34 -6.64
CA PHE A 132 9.91 -19.60 -6.44
C PHE A 132 9.19 -20.36 -5.32
N ALA A 133 8.47 -21.40 -5.69
CA ALA A 133 7.80 -22.29 -4.74
C ALA A 133 8.84 -22.89 -3.77
N GLY A 134 8.88 -22.41 -2.52
CA GLY A 134 9.75 -22.99 -1.50
C GLY A 134 10.13 -22.10 -0.31
N GLU A 135 10.00 -20.78 -0.39
CA GLU A 135 10.23 -19.90 0.76
C GLU A 135 8.88 -19.48 1.37
N GLU A 136 8.73 -19.63 2.70
CA GLU A 136 7.60 -19.03 3.43
C GLU A 136 7.71 -17.51 3.28
N GLU A 137 6.96 -16.96 2.33
CA GLU A 137 7.01 -15.53 2.04
C GLU A 137 6.44 -14.73 3.22
N GLU A 138 7.23 -13.76 3.70
CA GLU A 138 6.78 -12.80 4.72
C GLU A 138 5.48 -12.12 4.27
N PHE A 139 4.53 -11.97 5.20
CA PHE A 139 3.24 -11.35 4.89
C PHE A 139 3.39 -9.89 4.47
N HIS A 140 2.79 -9.52 3.33
CA HIS A 140 2.86 -8.17 2.78
C HIS A 140 1.49 -7.57 2.51
N VAL A 141 1.23 -6.36 3.04
CA VAL A 141 0.00 -5.58 2.78
C VAL A 141 0.11 -4.73 1.53
N ILE A 142 1.34 -4.31 1.19
CA ILE A 142 1.64 -3.54 -0.03
C ILE A 142 2.17 -4.53 -1.08
N PRO A 143 1.74 -4.43 -2.35
CA PRO A 143 2.35 -5.16 -3.45
C PRO A 143 3.86 -4.99 -3.52
N ARG A 144 4.58 -6.08 -3.76
CA ARG A 144 6.05 -6.08 -3.81
C ARG A 144 6.64 -5.06 -4.79
N GLN A 145 5.96 -4.82 -5.92
CA GLN A 145 6.38 -3.81 -6.90
C GLN A 145 6.47 -2.38 -6.35
N LEU A 146 5.80 -2.09 -5.23
CA LEU A 146 5.83 -0.77 -4.57
C LEU A 146 6.76 -0.73 -3.34
N HIS A 147 7.41 -1.85 -3.00
CA HIS A 147 8.33 -1.87 -1.86
C HIS A 147 9.54 -0.98 -2.14
N GLY A 148 9.84 -0.07 -1.21
CA GLY A 148 10.92 0.90 -1.39
C GLY A 148 10.62 2.03 -2.38
N ASP A 149 9.40 2.13 -2.94
CA ASP A 149 9.04 3.24 -3.82
C ASP A 149 8.99 4.57 -3.03
N ARG A 150 9.83 5.53 -3.47
CA ARG A 150 9.97 6.83 -2.80
C ARG A 150 8.67 7.64 -2.74
N TYR A 151 7.79 7.50 -3.73
CA TYR A 151 6.53 8.25 -3.81
C TYR A 151 5.46 7.61 -2.92
N LEU A 152 5.45 6.29 -2.77
CA LEU A 152 4.63 5.62 -1.77
C LEU A 152 5.06 5.99 -0.34
N VAL A 153 6.36 6.05 -0.08
CA VAL A 153 6.88 6.51 1.21
C VAL A 153 6.45 7.95 1.51
N ASP A 154 6.52 8.84 0.52
CA ASP A 154 6.03 10.21 0.63
C ASP A 154 4.50 10.26 0.86
N LEU A 155 3.73 9.49 0.09
CA LEU A 155 2.28 9.34 0.27
C LEU A 155 1.95 9.01 1.73
N LEU A 156 2.52 7.92 2.25
CA LEU A 156 2.21 7.39 3.58
C LEU A 156 2.64 8.31 4.73
N ASN A 157 3.71 9.09 4.54
CA ASN A 157 4.24 9.95 5.60
C ASN A 157 3.63 11.35 5.61
N ASN A 158 3.38 11.93 4.43
CA ASN A 158 3.06 13.34 4.28
C ASN A 158 1.62 13.60 3.81
N HIS A 159 0.99 12.65 3.12
CA HIS A 159 -0.29 12.87 2.45
C HIS A 159 -1.43 11.96 2.93
N ALA A 160 -1.13 10.75 3.37
CA ALA A 160 -2.10 9.69 3.69
C ALA A 160 -1.67 8.89 4.93
N ARG A 161 -1.71 9.55 6.09
CA ARG A 161 -1.33 8.93 7.37
C ARG A 161 -2.33 7.85 7.81
N ASP A 162 -3.60 8.03 7.46
CA ASP A 162 -4.67 7.05 7.58
C ASP A 162 -4.34 5.74 6.82
N LEU A 163 -3.93 5.81 5.55
CA LEU A 163 -3.47 4.64 4.79
C LEU A 163 -2.32 3.92 5.50
N LYS A 164 -1.36 4.67 6.04
CA LYS A 164 -0.24 4.11 6.80
C LYS A 164 -0.69 3.42 8.09
N LEU A 165 -1.66 4.00 8.80
CA LEU A 165 -2.21 3.42 10.02
C LEU A 165 -2.97 2.14 9.70
N GLN A 166 -3.82 2.15 8.66
CA GLN A 166 -4.59 0.98 8.26
C GLN A 166 -3.70 -0.16 7.77
N MET A 167 -2.70 0.14 6.95
CA MET A 167 -1.70 -0.84 6.53
C MET A 167 -0.98 -1.50 7.73
N ARG A 168 -0.59 -0.70 8.73
CA ARG A 168 0.02 -1.23 9.95
C ARG A 168 -0.94 -2.05 10.78
N TYR A 169 -2.22 -1.68 10.79
CA TYR A 169 -3.25 -2.40 11.51
C TYR A 169 -3.50 -3.78 10.90
N VAL A 170 -3.64 -3.89 9.57
CA VAL A 170 -3.74 -5.19 8.87
C VAL A 170 -2.52 -6.07 9.17
N HIS A 171 -1.30 -5.51 9.11
CA HIS A 171 -0.09 -6.26 9.45
C HIS A 171 -0.08 -6.71 10.91
N TYR A 172 -0.51 -5.86 11.85
CA TYR A 172 -0.65 -6.21 13.26
C TYR A 172 -1.64 -7.38 13.47
N LEU A 173 -2.79 -7.37 12.77
CA LEU A 173 -3.77 -8.45 12.86
C LEU A 173 -3.19 -9.78 12.37
N ASN A 174 -2.45 -9.77 11.27
CA ASN A 174 -1.74 -10.96 10.80
C ASN A 174 -0.71 -11.46 11.84
N THR A 175 0.12 -10.57 12.39
CA THR A 175 1.08 -10.96 13.43
C THR A 175 0.38 -11.58 14.64
N ARG A 176 -0.74 -11.00 15.09
CA ARG A 176 -1.52 -11.56 16.20
C ARG A 176 -2.12 -12.92 15.87
N PHE A 177 -2.65 -13.09 14.66
CA PHE A 177 -3.14 -14.39 14.20
C PHE A 177 -2.04 -15.46 14.23
N GLU A 178 -0.85 -15.12 13.72
CA GLU A 178 0.32 -16.00 13.69
C GLU A 178 0.84 -16.36 15.10
N GLU A 179 0.82 -15.40 16.03
CA GLU A 179 1.11 -15.64 17.45
C GLU A 179 0.11 -16.62 18.08
N GLN A 180 -1.19 -16.46 17.82
CA GLN A 180 -2.22 -17.40 18.34
C GLN A 180 -2.07 -18.80 17.75
N ARG A 181 -1.79 -18.89 16.45
CA ARG A 181 -1.51 -20.17 15.79
C ARG A 181 -0.30 -20.86 16.40
N SER A 182 0.79 -20.12 16.60
CA SER A 182 2.02 -20.66 17.19
C SER A 182 1.78 -21.11 18.64
N SER A 183 1.07 -20.33 19.44
CA SER A 183 0.69 -20.69 20.81
C SER A 183 -0.13 -21.98 20.86
N PHE A 184 -1.11 -22.14 19.97
CA PHE A 184 -1.88 -23.38 19.87
C PHE A 184 -1.00 -24.57 19.52
N ILE A 185 -0.10 -24.42 18.53
CA ILE A 185 0.80 -25.48 18.08
C ILE A 185 1.76 -25.90 19.21
N GLU A 186 2.32 -24.95 19.96
CA GLU A 186 3.23 -25.22 21.09
C GLU A 186 2.52 -25.93 22.26
N GLU A 187 1.26 -25.61 22.51
CA GLU A 187 0.45 -26.23 23.58
C GLU A 187 -0.22 -27.54 23.15
N PHE A 188 -0.19 -27.88 21.86
CA PHE A 188 -0.88 -29.05 21.32
C PHE A 188 -0.20 -30.36 21.72
N ASP A 189 -0.83 -31.14 22.61
CA ASP A 189 -0.30 -32.42 23.12
C ASP A 189 -1.20 -33.64 22.85
N TYR A 190 -2.26 -33.47 22.05
CA TYR A 190 -3.23 -34.53 21.74
C TYR A 190 -2.71 -35.59 20.75
N GLY A 191 -1.51 -35.41 20.19
CA GLY A 191 -0.91 -36.38 19.27
C GLY A 191 -0.62 -37.70 19.97
N VAL A 192 -1.12 -38.81 19.41
CA VAL A 192 -0.94 -40.15 19.98
C VAL A 192 -0.08 -41.00 19.05
N ASP A 193 0.98 -41.58 19.59
CA ASP A 193 1.75 -42.63 18.92
C ASP A 193 0.92 -43.93 18.91
N VAL A 194 0.78 -44.54 17.74
CA VAL A 194 0.01 -45.78 17.56
C VAL A 194 0.92 -46.87 17.00
N GLU A 195 0.96 -48.01 17.68
CA GLU A 195 1.69 -49.19 17.21
C GLU A 195 0.88 -49.90 16.11
N GLY A 196 1.49 -50.03 14.92
CA GLY A 196 1.00 -50.86 13.83
C GLY A 196 1.80 -52.16 13.72
N ASP A 197 1.40 -53.02 12.79
CA ASP A 197 2.18 -54.22 12.47
C ASP A 197 3.39 -53.84 11.62
N GLY A 198 4.60 -53.99 12.15
CA GLY A 198 5.85 -53.64 11.46
C GLY A 198 6.24 -52.15 11.46
N PHE A 199 5.39 -51.25 11.96
CA PHE A 199 5.67 -49.81 12.04
C PHE A 199 5.06 -49.14 13.28
N THR A 200 5.52 -47.92 13.58
CA THR A 200 4.92 -47.04 14.58
C THR A 200 4.47 -45.76 13.89
N LEU A 201 3.18 -45.45 13.99
CA LEU A 201 2.60 -44.23 13.46
C LEU A 201 2.77 -43.10 14.47
N LYS A 202 3.43 -42.02 14.06
CA LYS A 202 3.70 -40.85 14.89
C LYS A 202 3.12 -39.57 14.30
N PRO A 203 2.52 -38.70 15.12
CA PRO A 203 2.05 -37.40 14.65
C PRO A 203 3.22 -36.58 14.11
N GLN A 204 2.98 -35.82 13.05
CA GLN A 204 3.95 -34.90 12.47
C GLN A 204 3.65 -33.46 12.88
N GLU A 205 4.62 -32.55 12.67
CA GLU A 205 4.51 -31.14 13.04
C GLU A 205 3.25 -30.47 12.47
N ASP A 206 2.90 -30.80 11.22
CA ASP A 206 1.74 -30.22 10.52
C ASP A 206 0.39 -30.70 11.06
N LEU A 207 0.31 -31.76 11.89
CA LEU A 207 -0.97 -32.24 12.44
C LEU A 207 -1.66 -31.15 13.26
N SER A 208 -0.91 -30.51 14.15
CA SER A 208 -1.40 -29.45 15.03
C SER A 208 -1.90 -28.24 14.23
N ARG A 209 -1.10 -27.77 13.25
CA ARG A 209 -1.46 -26.70 12.31
C ARG A 209 -2.71 -27.03 11.50
N TRP A 210 -2.81 -28.26 11.01
CA TRP A 210 -3.95 -28.72 10.23
C TRP A 210 -5.23 -28.83 11.06
N ILE A 211 -5.14 -29.25 12.33
CA ILE A 211 -6.26 -29.24 13.26
C ILE A 211 -6.68 -27.81 13.56
N PHE A 212 -5.74 -26.92 13.90
CA PHE A 212 -5.99 -25.50 14.14
C PHE A 212 -6.81 -24.86 13.01
N ASP A 213 -6.39 -25.05 11.75
CA ASP A 213 -7.08 -24.53 10.58
C ASP A 213 -8.55 -24.97 10.49
N HIS A 214 -8.88 -26.18 10.94
CA HIS A 214 -10.25 -26.68 10.96
C HIS A 214 -11.04 -26.14 12.16
N LEU A 215 -10.41 -26.00 13.32
CA LEU A 215 -11.06 -25.42 14.50
C LEU A 215 -11.42 -23.94 14.26
N VAL A 216 -10.52 -23.17 13.63
CA VAL A 216 -10.79 -21.78 13.24
C VAL A 216 -11.99 -21.70 12.29
N LYS A 217 -12.14 -22.66 11.37
CA LYS A 217 -13.31 -22.72 10.47
C LYS A 217 -14.62 -23.01 11.23
N ILE A 218 -14.58 -23.81 12.28
CA ILE A 218 -15.74 -24.04 13.15
C ILE A 218 -16.13 -22.74 13.85
N GLU A 219 -15.17 -22.05 14.48
CA GLU A 219 -15.42 -20.79 15.20
C GLU A 219 -15.98 -19.70 14.29
N ARG A 220 -15.48 -19.60 13.05
CA ARG A 220 -15.99 -18.67 12.03
C ARG A 220 -17.32 -19.10 11.39
N GLY A 221 -17.93 -20.20 11.85
CA GLY A 221 -19.21 -20.70 11.36
C GLY A 221 -19.18 -21.24 9.92
N ILE A 222 -18.01 -21.62 9.40
CA ILE A 222 -17.89 -22.29 8.08
C ILE A 222 -18.45 -23.72 8.16
N PHE A 223 -18.33 -24.36 9.33
CA PHE A 223 -18.94 -25.64 9.65
C PHE A 223 -20.03 -25.45 10.70
N ASP A 224 -21.17 -26.13 10.54
CA ASP A 224 -22.31 -25.98 11.46
C ASP A 224 -22.04 -26.66 12.82
N SER A 225 -21.12 -27.61 12.86
CA SER A 225 -20.76 -28.35 14.07
C SER A 225 -19.38 -29.01 14.00
N PHE A 226 -18.81 -29.33 15.16
CA PHE A 226 -17.59 -30.13 15.26
C PHE A 226 -17.72 -31.50 14.56
N GLY A 227 -18.91 -32.12 14.65
CA GLY A 227 -19.17 -33.40 13.97
C GLY A 227 -19.10 -33.32 12.44
N GLU A 228 -19.46 -32.18 11.85
CA GLU A 228 -19.29 -31.94 10.41
C GLU A 228 -17.81 -31.72 10.06
N ALA A 229 -17.13 -30.86 10.82
CA ALA A 229 -15.71 -30.61 10.65
C ALA A 229 -14.88 -31.91 10.75
N ARG A 230 -15.18 -32.76 11.75
CA ARG A 230 -14.59 -34.09 11.92
C ARG A 230 -14.75 -34.97 10.68
N LYS A 231 -15.96 -35.07 10.13
CA LYS A 231 -16.21 -35.85 8.90
C LYS A 231 -15.42 -35.29 7.72
N SER A 232 -15.33 -33.96 7.62
CA SER A 232 -14.53 -33.28 6.60
C SER A 232 -13.03 -33.60 6.76
N MET A 233 -12.50 -33.54 7.97
CA MET A 233 -11.09 -33.82 8.29
C MET A 233 -10.71 -35.26 7.93
N ILE A 234 -11.49 -36.24 8.37
CA ILE A 234 -11.26 -37.65 8.05
C ILE A 234 -11.33 -37.86 6.53
N GLY A 235 -12.34 -37.31 5.87
CA GLY A 235 -12.50 -37.42 4.41
C GLY A 235 -11.42 -36.69 3.59
N LYS A 236 -10.59 -35.85 4.22
CA LYS A 236 -9.46 -35.15 3.58
C LYS A 236 -8.15 -35.91 3.66
N ILE A 237 -8.08 -37.01 4.40
CA ILE A 237 -6.94 -37.94 4.33
C ILE A 237 -6.93 -38.52 2.91
N SER A 238 -5.88 -38.21 2.14
CA SER A 238 -5.92 -38.33 0.69
C SER A 238 -4.96 -39.37 0.16
N SER A 239 -3.71 -39.34 0.62
CA SER A 239 -2.62 -40.09 0.00
C SER A 239 -1.54 -40.45 1.01
N THR A 240 -0.63 -41.31 0.57
CA THR A 240 0.64 -41.55 1.24
C THR A 240 1.80 -41.14 0.34
N GLY A 241 2.94 -40.81 0.93
CA GLY A 241 4.16 -40.51 0.19
C GLY A 241 5.40 -40.77 1.02
N ASN A 242 6.51 -41.09 0.38
CA ASN A 242 7.76 -41.36 1.10
C ASN A 242 8.43 -40.04 1.51
N HIS A 243 9.02 -40.02 2.71
CA HIS A 243 9.92 -38.96 3.14
C HIS A 243 11.16 -38.97 2.23
N PRO A 244 11.68 -37.80 1.81
CA PRO A 244 12.79 -37.73 0.86
C PRO A 244 14.12 -38.29 1.41
N GLU A 245 14.32 -38.19 2.72
CA GLU A 245 15.61 -38.48 3.37
C GLU A 245 15.58 -39.60 4.42
N GLU A 246 14.38 -40.03 4.83
CA GLU A 246 14.19 -40.94 5.96
C GLU A 246 13.28 -42.10 5.55
N PRO A 247 13.42 -43.29 6.17
CA PRO A 247 12.54 -44.43 5.89
C PRO A 247 11.18 -44.26 6.57
N ILE A 248 10.47 -43.20 6.20
CA ILE A 248 9.16 -42.84 6.73
C ILE A 248 8.16 -42.76 5.59
N VAL A 249 6.98 -43.36 5.78
CA VAL A 249 5.83 -43.13 4.92
C VAL A 249 4.94 -42.08 5.57
N TRP A 250 4.83 -40.93 4.92
CA TRP A 250 3.90 -39.88 5.32
C TRP A 250 2.47 -40.23 4.92
N VAL A 251 1.55 -40.07 5.86
CA VAL A 251 0.12 -40.00 5.60
C VAL A 251 -0.25 -38.53 5.45
N ARG A 252 -0.81 -38.18 4.28
CA ARG A 252 -1.07 -36.80 3.91
C ARG A 252 -2.56 -36.48 3.92
N ALA A 253 -2.86 -35.24 4.31
CA ALA A 253 -4.20 -34.68 4.29
C ALA A 253 -4.25 -33.40 3.45
N LYS A 254 -5.41 -33.17 2.81
CA LYS A 254 -5.62 -31.93 2.05
C LYS A 254 -5.71 -30.72 2.98
N ALA A 255 -4.89 -29.70 2.71
CA ALA A 255 -4.95 -28.40 3.36
C ALA A 255 -5.73 -27.39 2.50
N SER A 256 -5.98 -26.20 3.04
CA SER A 256 -6.81 -25.15 2.40
C SER A 256 -6.24 -24.61 1.08
N HIS A 257 -4.94 -24.77 0.83
CA HIS A 257 -4.20 -24.11 -0.24
C HIS A 257 -3.47 -25.12 -1.14
N MET A 258 -4.20 -26.04 -1.77
CA MET A 258 -3.73 -27.01 -2.79
C MET A 258 -2.56 -27.96 -2.44
N ALA A 259 -1.82 -27.74 -1.36
CA ALA A 259 -0.80 -28.64 -0.85
C ALA A 259 -1.44 -29.68 0.07
N GLU A 260 -1.04 -30.94 -0.12
CA GLU A 260 -1.25 -31.99 0.88
C GLU A 260 -0.15 -31.86 1.93
N VAL A 261 -0.52 -31.85 3.21
CA VAL A 261 0.42 -31.76 4.34
C VAL A 261 0.56 -33.12 5.01
N ALA A 262 1.73 -33.43 5.55
CA ALA A 262 1.99 -34.70 6.21
C ALA A 262 1.49 -34.63 7.66
N ILE A 263 0.42 -35.34 8.00
CA ILE A 263 -0.19 -35.30 9.34
C ILE A 263 0.33 -36.41 10.26
N TYR A 264 0.72 -37.55 9.67
CA TYR A 264 1.35 -38.67 10.38
C TYR A 264 2.52 -39.22 9.57
N GLY A 265 3.48 -39.81 10.27
CA GLY A 265 4.62 -40.53 9.70
C GLY A 265 4.66 -41.94 10.25
N ALA A 266 4.66 -42.94 9.38
CA ALA A 266 4.90 -44.32 9.74
C ALA A 266 6.41 -44.60 9.75
N HIS A 267 6.94 -44.89 10.94
CA HIS A 267 8.34 -45.25 11.16
C HIS A 267 8.45 -46.77 11.19
N PHE A 268 9.17 -47.34 10.22
CA PHE A 268 9.32 -48.78 10.06
C PHE A 268 10.48 -49.33 10.90
N ARG A 269 10.35 -50.58 11.32
CA ARG A 269 11.47 -51.32 11.93
C ARG A 269 12.51 -51.67 10.85
N GLU A 270 13.77 -51.85 11.23
CA GLU A 270 14.86 -52.13 10.29
C GLU A 270 14.62 -53.38 9.42
N ASP A 271 13.90 -54.37 9.95
CA ASP A 271 13.54 -55.63 9.28
C ASP A 271 12.35 -55.51 8.32
N GLU A 272 11.60 -54.40 8.35
CA GLU A 272 10.38 -54.17 7.55
C GLU A 272 10.57 -53.11 6.45
N LEU A 273 11.79 -52.59 6.28
CA LEU A 273 12.11 -51.55 5.29
C LEU A 273 11.81 -51.98 3.85
N ASP A 274 12.00 -53.26 3.54
CA ASP A 274 11.72 -53.82 2.21
C ASP A 274 10.21 -53.86 1.89
N ASN A 275 9.34 -53.82 2.90
CA ASN A 275 7.88 -53.85 2.79
C ASN A 275 7.21 -52.47 2.88
N MET A 276 8.00 -51.40 3.00
CA MET A 276 7.53 -50.03 3.24
C MET A 276 6.44 -49.55 2.26
N SER A 277 6.55 -49.92 0.98
CA SER A 277 5.56 -49.54 -0.04
C SER A 277 4.22 -50.28 0.12
N GLU A 278 4.23 -51.50 0.65
CA GLU A 278 3.03 -52.31 0.84
C GLU A 278 2.31 -51.89 2.13
N LEU A 279 3.08 -51.66 3.20
CA LEU A 279 2.58 -51.21 4.49
C LEU A 279 2.09 -49.75 4.51
N GLY A 280 2.34 -48.98 3.44
CA GLY A 280 1.84 -47.61 3.31
C GLY A 280 0.31 -47.52 3.31
N ALA A 281 -0.39 -48.51 2.77
CA ALA A 281 -1.85 -48.56 2.83
C ALA A 281 -2.35 -48.80 4.26
N ASP A 282 -1.70 -49.72 4.98
CA ASP A 282 -2.01 -50.05 6.37
C ASP A 282 -1.74 -48.86 7.31
N ALA A 283 -0.66 -48.11 7.07
CA ALA A 283 -0.34 -46.88 7.78
C ALA A 283 -1.43 -45.81 7.62
N ARG A 284 -1.98 -45.68 6.42
CA ARG A 284 -3.10 -44.77 6.16
C ARG A 284 -4.38 -45.21 6.88
N GLU A 285 -4.73 -46.50 6.78
CA GLU A 285 -5.92 -47.04 7.46
C GLU A 285 -5.82 -46.83 8.97
N LEU A 286 -4.66 -47.13 9.57
CA LEU A 286 -4.42 -46.89 10.99
C LEU A 286 -4.50 -45.41 11.37
N ALA A 287 -4.08 -44.50 10.50
CA ALA A 287 -4.24 -43.06 10.70
C ALA A 287 -5.72 -42.61 10.62
N GLU A 288 -6.50 -43.18 9.69
CA GLU A 288 -7.94 -42.94 9.59
C GLU A 288 -8.70 -43.46 10.82
N GLU A 289 -8.24 -44.54 11.45
CA GLU A 289 -8.78 -45.10 12.69
C GLU A 289 -8.35 -44.33 13.95
N SER A 290 -7.10 -43.83 13.98
CA SER A 290 -6.56 -43.12 15.16
C SER A 290 -7.03 -41.67 15.26
N LEU A 291 -7.16 -40.97 14.12
CA LEU A 291 -7.55 -39.56 14.08
C LEU A 291 -8.87 -39.27 14.82
N PRO A 292 -9.95 -40.07 14.71
CA PRO A 292 -11.16 -39.89 15.52
C PRO A 292 -10.91 -39.83 17.02
N THR A 293 -9.93 -40.58 17.53
CA THR A 293 -9.56 -40.56 18.97
C THR A 293 -8.92 -39.24 19.34
N VAL A 294 -7.96 -38.75 18.54
CA VAL A 294 -7.34 -37.42 18.72
C VAL A 294 -8.41 -36.32 18.66
N LEU A 295 -9.31 -36.38 17.68
CA LEU A 295 -10.38 -35.39 17.51
C LEU A 295 -11.41 -35.43 18.65
N ASN A 296 -11.63 -36.56 19.31
CA ASN A 296 -12.48 -36.62 20.50
C ASN A 296 -11.86 -35.87 21.68
N GLU A 297 -10.55 -35.98 21.88
CA GLU A 297 -9.86 -35.27 22.95
C GLU A 297 -9.84 -33.76 22.66
N VAL A 298 -9.55 -33.37 21.40
CA VAL A 298 -9.65 -31.97 20.96
C VAL A 298 -11.06 -31.41 21.16
N GLU A 299 -12.11 -32.17 20.83
CA GLU A 299 -13.50 -31.72 21.06
C GLU A 299 -13.83 -31.57 22.54
N ARG A 300 -13.28 -32.42 23.41
CA ARG A 300 -13.54 -32.35 24.85
C ARG A 300 -13.07 -31.04 25.44
N ASP A 301 -11.93 -30.54 24.95
CA ASP A 301 -11.26 -29.37 25.49
C ASP A 301 -11.61 -28.09 24.67
N PHE A 302 -12.52 -28.21 23.69
CA PHE A 302 -13.07 -27.12 22.89
C PHE A 302 -14.16 -26.32 23.65
N PRO A 303 -14.23 -24.97 23.51
CA PRO A 303 -13.42 -24.11 22.65
C PRO A 303 -12.05 -23.78 23.22
N HIS A 304 -11.07 -23.59 22.33
CA HIS A 304 -9.73 -23.13 22.71
C HIS A 304 -9.63 -21.61 22.59
N ASP A 305 -9.17 -20.95 23.64
CA ASP A 305 -9.04 -19.48 23.69
C ASP A 305 -8.18 -18.94 22.51
N SER A 306 -7.10 -19.65 22.15
CA SER A 306 -6.22 -19.26 21.04
C SER A 306 -6.90 -19.38 19.67
N VAL A 307 -7.77 -20.39 19.49
CA VAL A 307 -8.54 -20.58 18.25
C VAL A 307 -9.62 -19.51 18.13
N GLN A 308 -10.35 -19.22 19.21
CA GLN A 308 -11.36 -18.17 19.22
C GLN A 308 -10.72 -16.81 18.93
N ALA A 309 -9.62 -16.49 19.62
CA ALA A 309 -8.88 -15.25 19.38
C ALA A 309 -8.38 -15.15 17.93
N ALA A 310 -7.88 -16.25 17.35
CA ALA A 310 -7.44 -16.28 15.96
C ALA A 310 -8.59 -16.05 14.96
N ALA A 311 -9.75 -16.66 15.20
CA ALA A 311 -10.95 -16.44 14.40
C ALA A 311 -11.40 -14.97 14.44
N GLU A 312 -11.43 -14.37 15.63
CA GLU A 312 -11.72 -12.93 15.80
C GLU A 312 -10.72 -12.06 15.03
N ARG A 313 -9.42 -12.38 15.02
CA ARG A 313 -8.43 -11.63 14.21
C ARG A 313 -8.62 -11.74 12.72
N LEU A 314 -9.09 -12.89 12.22
CA LEU A 314 -9.41 -13.04 10.80
C LEU A 314 -10.63 -12.21 10.43
N ASP A 315 -11.67 -12.19 11.26
CA ASP A 315 -12.87 -11.39 11.00
C ASP A 315 -12.58 -9.88 11.10
N GLU A 316 -11.84 -9.44 12.12
CA GLU A 316 -11.29 -8.07 12.19
C GLU A 316 -10.40 -7.76 10.97
N GLY A 317 -9.69 -8.76 10.47
CA GLY A 317 -8.84 -8.66 9.29
C GLY A 317 -9.61 -8.39 8.01
N VAL A 318 -10.77 -9.04 7.83
CA VAL A 318 -11.67 -8.80 6.69
C VAL A 318 -12.12 -7.34 6.69
N ASP A 319 -12.66 -6.87 7.82
CA ASP A 319 -13.11 -5.49 7.97
C ASP A 319 -11.97 -4.49 7.75
N ALA A 320 -10.76 -4.78 8.25
CA ALA A 320 -9.60 -3.91 8.10
C ALA A 320 -9.11 -3.81 6.65
N VAL A 321 -9.19 -4.91 5.89
CA VAL A 321 -8.86 -4.93 4.45
C VAL A 321 -9.92 -4.18 3.64
N ASP A 322 -11.20 -4.35 3.94
CA ASP A 322 -12.29 -3.61 3.30
C ASP A 322 -12.18 -2.09 3.56
N GLU A 323 -11.84 -1.70 4.80
CA GLU A 323 -11.57 -0.29 5.12
C GLU A 323 -10.32 0.23 4.40
N LEU A 324 -9.26 -0.59 4.26
CA LEU A 324 -8.09 -0.21 3.46
C LEU A 324 -8.47 0.03 1.99
N GLU A 325 -9.28 -0.83 1.40
CA GLU A 325 -9.81 -0.67 0.04
C GLU A 325 -10.60 0.63 -0.08
N GLN A 326 -11.52 0.90 0.85
CA GLN A 326 -12.31 2.13 0.85
C GLN A 326 -11.43 3.38 0.93
N ILE A 327 -10.43 3.39 1.82
CA ILE A 327 -9.51 4.52 1.92
C ILE A 327 -8.76 4.69 0.60
N LEU A 328 -8.26 3.61 -0.02
CA LEU A 328 -7.57 3.69 -1.31
C LEU A 328 -8.46 4.29 -2.41
N LEU A 329 -9.72 3.87 -2.50
CA LEU A 329 -10.71 4.45 -3.42
C LEU A 329 -10.91 5.95 -3.20
N GLU A 330 -11.04 6.37 -1.93
CA GLU A 330 -11.15 7.79 -1.59
C GLU A 330 -9.91 8.58 -2.02
N TYR A 331 -8.72 8.02 -1.86
CA TYR A 331 -7.49 8.66 -2.30
C TYR A 331 -7.39 8.72 -3.83
N ASP A 332 -7.82 7.71 -4.58
CA ASP A 332 -7.81 7.78 -6.05
C ASP A 332 -8.71 8.92 -6.58
N GLY A 333 -9.86 9.14 -5.94
CA GLY A 333 -10.80 10.21 -6.29
C GLY A 333 -10.37 11.64 -5.89
N LYS A 334 -9.32 11.82 -5.08
CA LYS A 334 -8.94 13.16 -4.56
C LYS A 334 -8.29 14.02 -5.65
N PRO A 335 -8.78 15.24 -5.92
CA PRO A 335 -8.26 16.10 -6.99
C PRO A 335 -6.86 16.66 -6.70
N VAL A 336 -6.54 16.89 -5.42
CA VAL A 336 -5.22 17.38 -4.94
C VAL A 336 -4.92 16.75 -3.59
N TYR A 337 -3.75 16.15 -3.43
CA TYR A 337 -3.29 15.70 -2.12
C TYR A 337 -2.74 16.87 -1.31
N ARG A 338 -3.23 17.00 -0.07
CA ARG A 338 -2.75 18.01 0.87
C ARG A 338 -1.55 17.44 1.64
N GLY A 339 -0.56 18.27 1.94
CA GLY A 339 0.62 17.87 2.70
C GLY A 339 1.86 18.67 2.29
N ASP A 340 2.77 18.85 3.24
CA ASP A 340 4.07 19.45 2.99
C ASP A 340 5.02 18.35 2.52
N CYS A 341 5.40 18.42 1.24
CA CYS A 341 6.27 17.46 0.60
C CYS A 341 7.58 18.15 0.18
N GLU A 342 8.71 17.48 0.39
CA GLU A 342 10.05 17.95 -0.02
C GLU A 342 10.10 18.24 -1.52
N TYR A 343 9.46 17.40 -2.35
CA TYR A 343 9.41 17.59 -3.81
C TYR A 343 8.64 18.84 -4.24
N LEU A 344 7.66 19.29 -3.46
CA LEU A 344 6.98 20.57 -3.70
C LEU A 344 7.81 21.78 -3.23
N ARG A 345 8.78 21.57 -2.33
CA ARG A 345 9.71 22.60 -1.87
C ARG A 345 10.88 22.74 -2.84
N ASP A 346 11.43 21.64 -3.33
CA ASP A 346 12.54 21.65 -4.30
C ASP A 346 12.13 22.30 -5.63
N ALA A 347 10.93 21.97 -6.13
CA ALA A 347 10.38 22.62 -7.32
C ALA A 347 10.17 24.13 -7.14
N ARG A 348 9.97 24.59 -5.89
CA ARG A 348 9.86 26.01 -5.57
C ARG A 348 11.21 26.71 -5.56
N ILE A 349 12.28 25.99 -5.20
CA ILE A 349 13.66 26.48 -5.16
C ILE A 349 14.26 26.54 -6.57
N GLU A 350 14.00 25.56 -7.44
CA GLU A 350 14.45 25.60 -8.85
C GLU A 350 13.83 26.79 -9.61
N ALA A 351 12.55 27.07 -9.38
CA ALA A 351 11.89 28.26 -9.95
C ALA A 351 12.47 29.60 -9.43
N GLU A 352 13.09 29.60 -8.25
CA GLU A 352 13.80 30.76 -7.70
C GLU A 352 15.25 30.84 -8.22
N LEU A 353 15.92 29.72 -8.47
CA LEU A 353 17.29 29.67 -9.01
C LEU A 353 17.38 29.95 -10.52
N ASP A 354 16.37 29.56 -11.31
CA ASP A 354 16.25 29.95 -12.73
C ASP A 354 15.88 31.43 -12.92
N SER A 355 15.74 32.16 -11.81
CA SER A 355 15.26 33.54 -11.76
C SER A 355 16.29 34.55 -11.24
N GLU A 356 17.49 34.07 -10.92
CA GLU A 356 18.74 34.84 -10.76
C GLU A 356 19.52 34.86 -12.07
#